data_AF-A0A357D3A5-F1
#
_entry.id   AF-A0A357D3A5-F1
#
_cell.length_a   1.000
_cell.length_b   1.000
_cell.length_c   1.000
_cell.angle_alpha   90.00
_cell.angle_beta   90.00
_cell.angle_gamma   90.00
#
_symmetry.space_group_name_H-M   'P 1'
#
loop_
_entity.id
_entity.type
_entity.pdbx_description
1 polymer ?
#
loop_
_entity_poly.entity_id
_entity_poly.type
_entity_poly.pdbx_seq_one_letter_code
_entity_poly.pdbx_strand_id
1 'polypeptide(L)'
;MAARGKSINLFLMDGTATGRVKCTLANWTGVAYKIPRTDLDKCREREDLSQSGVYFLFGTSEQTGENVVYVGQAGARKNGDGILYRLMEHKRNHEKDYWTEAVVFTTSNNSFGPTEISYLENRFCAMATASQRYIVKNGNEPTIGNVTEEKESELEEFIDYAKIVMGTLGHKVFEPLVQEQTPSAITETMESKKE
;
A
#
# COMPACT_ATOMS: atom_id res chain seq x y z
N MET A 1 9.46 15.55 16.47
CA MET A 1 9.27 14.46 17.47
C MET A 1 10.37 13.43 17.30
N ALA A 2 10.85 12.81 18.37
CA ALA A 2 11.82 11.73 18.28
C ALA A 2 11.23 10.53 17.51
N ALA A 3 12.02 9.90 16.63
CA ALA A 3 11.61 8.72 15.90
C ALA A 3 11.31 7.57 16.88
N ARG A 4 10.13 6.95 16.75
CA ARG A 4 9.72 5.80 17.56
C ARG A 4 9.84 4.53 16.73
N GLY A 5 10.47 3.50 17.28
CA GLY A 5 10.53 2.18 16.63
C GLY A 5 9.12 1.61 16.38
N LYS A 6 8.97 0.84 15.30
CA LYS A 6 7.75 0.11 14.96
C LYS A 6 8.10 -1.37 14.82
N SER A 7 7.28 -2.24 15.40
CA SER A 7 7.40 -3.69 15.24
C SER A 7 6.41 -4.17 14.20
N ILE A 8 6.91 -4.89 13.19
CA ILE A 8 6.12 -5.44 12.10
C ILE A 8 6.18 -6.96 12.20
N ASN A 9 5.01 -7.60 12.20
CA ASN A 9 4.92 -9.05 12.15
C ASN A 9 4.73 -9.50 10.70
N LEU A 10 5.72 -10.22 10.17
CA LEU A 10 5.66 -10.84 8.85
C LEU A 10 5.39 -12.33 9.00
N PHE A 11 4.19 -12.76 8.63
CA PHE A 11 3.80 -14.16 8.63
C PHE A 11 3.95 -14.73 7.21
N LEU A 12 5.01 -15.51 7.01
CA LEU A 12 5.29 -16.22 5.76
C LEU A 12 4.35 -17.43 5.63
N MET A 13 3.25 -17.26 4.92
CA MET A 13 2.17 -18.24 4.90
C MET A 13 2.57 -19.57 4.26
N ASP A 14 3.51 -19.52 3.32
CA ASP A 14 4.02 -20.67 2.59
C ASP A 14 5.39 -21.13 3.12
N GLY A 15 5.87 -20.57 4.23
CA GLY A 15 7.19 -20.89 4.81
C GLY A 15 8.39 -20.37 4.01
N THR A 16 8.16 -19.57 2.97
CA THR A 16 9.19 -18.98 2.10
C THR A 16 8.99 -17.47 1.95
N ALA A 17 10.08 -16.73 1.75
CA ALA A 17 10.07 -15.29 1.51
C ALA A 17 9.49 -14.89 0.14
N THR A 18 9.44 -15.82 -0.82
CA THR A 18 8.92 -15.57 -2.17
C THR A 18 7.44 -15.89 -2.35
N GLY A 19 6.82 -16.50 -1.33
CA GLY A 19 5.41 -16.88 -1.35
C GLY A 19 4.50 -15.76 -0.83
N ARG A 20 3.33 -16.16 -0.34
CA ARG A 20 2.35 -15.24 0.24
C ARG A 20 2.79 -14.81 1.63
N VAL A 21 2.69 -13.51 1.89
CA VAL A 21 3.05 -12.92 3.18
C VAL A 21 1.88 -12.12 3.72
N LYS A 22 1.54 -12.35 4.99
CA LYS A 22 0.63 -11.49 5.76
C LYS A 22 1.46 -10.57 6.65
N CYS A 23 1.12 -9.30 6.69
CA CYS A 23 1.79 -8.29 7.49
C CYS A 23 0.79 -7.60 8.42
N THR A 24 1.16 -7.46 9.70
CA THR A 24 0.38 -6.75 10.72
C THR A 24 1.29 -5.92 11.62
N LEU A 25 0.77 -4.84 12.20
CA LEU A 25 1.46 -4.05 13.23
C LEU A 25 0.67 -4.09 14.54
N ALA A 26 1.37 -3.95 15.66
CA ALA A 26 0.71 -3.86 16.97
C ALA A 26 -0.15 -2.58 17.05
N ASN A 27 -1.37 -2.72 17.58
CA ASN A 27 -2.34 -1.63 17.76
C ASN A 27 -2.79 -0.92 16.47
N TRP A 28 -2.58 -1.53 15.30
CA TRP A 28 -3.11 -1.06 14.02
C TRP A 28 -4.08 -2.12 13.48
N THR A 29 -5.29 -1.70 13.11
CA THR A 29 -6.29 -2.61 12.53
C THR A 29 -5.98 -2.96 11.08
N GLY A 30 -5.06 -2.25 10.44
CA GLY A 30 -4.64 -2.55 9.08
C GLY A 30 -3.93 -3.88 8.97
N VAL A 31 -4.25 -4.58 7.88
CA VAL A 31 -3.63 -5.84 7.51
C VAL A 31 -3.21 -5.73 6.06
N ALA A 32 -1.96 -6.11 5.79
CA ALA A 32 -1.45 -6.16 4.43
C ALA A 32 -1.16 -7.59 3.98
N TYR A 33 -1.32 -7.84 2.68
CA TYR A 33 -0.93 -9.09 2.06
C TYR A 33 -0.07 -8.83 0.85
N LYS A 34 1.06 -9.52 0.75
CA LYS A 34 1.86 -9.63 -0.48
C LYS A 34 1.56 -11.00 -1.09
N ILE A 35 1.14 -11.01 -2.34
CA ILE A 35 0.64 -12.21 -3.03
C ILE A 35 1.27 -12.25 -4.43
N PRO A 36 2.13 -13.25 -4.72
CA PRO A 36 2.58 -13.50 -6.09
C PRO A 36 1.38 -13.80 -7.00
N ARG A 37 1.39 -13.31 -8.24
CA ARG A 37 0.31 -13.53 -9.23
C ARG A 37 -0.02 -15.01 -9.43
N THR A 38 1.00 -15.85 -9.41
CA THR A 38 0.90 -17.31 -9.55
C THR A 38 0.17 -17.95 -8.36
N ASP A 39 0.29 -17.37 -7.17
CA ASP A 39 -0.27 -17.89 -5.93
C ASP A 39 -1.66 -17.35 -5.58
N LEU A 40 -2.24 -16.49 -6.44
CA LEU A 40 -3.55 -15.88 -6.21
C LEU A 40 -4.67 -16.93 -6.02
N ASP A 41 -4.59 -18.08 -6.69
CA ASP A 41 -5.57 -19.17 -6.55
C ASP A 41 -5.53 -19.84 -5.18
N LYS A 42 -4.40 -19.79 -4.47
CA LYS A 42 -4.27 -20.33 -3.10
C LYS A 42 -4.99 -19.46 -2.07
N CYS A 43 -5.46 -18.27 -2.45
CA CYS A 43 -6.12 -17.31 -1.57
C CYS A 43 -7.65 -17.43 -1.55
N ARG A 44 -8.25 -18.38 -2.28
CA ARG A 44 -9.72 -18.52 -2.39
C ARG A 44 -10.45 -18.76 -1.07
N GLU A 45 -9.80 -19.40 -0.11
CA GLU A 45 -10.37 -19.72 1.20
C GLU A 45 -10.17 -18.59 2.24
N ARG A 46 -9.65 -17.43 1.82
CA ARG A 46 -9.33 -16.32 2.71
C ARG A 46 -10.43 -15.29 2.74
N GLU A 47 -11.28 -15.37 3.76
CA GLU A 47 -12.40 -14.45 3.97
C GLU A 47 -11.96 -12.99 4.10
N ASP A 48 -10.75 -12.74 4.63
CA ASP A 48 -10.16 -11.41 4.70
C ASP A 48 -9.96 -10.75 3.33
N LEU A 49 -9.75 -11.52 2.26
CA LEU A 49 -9.63 -11.01 0.90
C LEU A 49 -10.97 -10.87 0.17
N SER A 50 -12.07 -11.31 0.79
CA SER A 50 -13.44 -11.01 0.36
C SER A 50 -13.97 -9.68 0.90
N GLN A 51 -13.18 -8.99 1.73
CA GLN A 51 -13.51 -7.70 2.31
C GLN A 51 -13.23 -6.54 1.35
N SER A 52 -13.65 -5.34 1.75
CA SER A 52 -13.28 -4.10 1.08
C SER A 52 -11.80 -3.79 1.32
N GLY A 53 -11.14 -3.18 0.34
CA GLY A 53 -9.79 -2.67 0.51
C GLY A 53 -9.21 -2.08 -0.77
N VAL A 54 -7.92 -1.76 -0.68
CA VAL A 54 -7.12 -1.24 -1.78
C VAL A 54 -5.99 -2.20 -2.09
N TYR A 55 -5.58 -2.24 -3.35
CA TYR A 55 -4.53 -3.13 -3.82
C TYR A 55 -3.64 -2.43 -4.85
N PHE A 56 -2.42 -2.97 -4.96
CA PHE A 56 -1.36 -2.50 -5.82
C PHE A 56 -0.94 -3.69 -6.68
N LEU A 57 -0.89 -3.51 -7.99
CA LEU A 57 -0.35 -4.50 -8.92
C LEU A 57 1.03 -4.02 -9.36
N PHE A 58 2.06 -4.70 -8.88
CA PHE A 58 3.45 -4.41 -9.19
C PHE A 58 3.97 -5.30 -10.31
N GLY A 59 4.81 -4.70 -11.15
CA GLY A 59 5.50 -5.40 -12.23
C GLY A 59 6.54 -4.51 -12.87
N THR A 60 6.95 -4.87 -14.08
CA THR A 60 7.94 -4.13 -14.87
C THR A 60 7.44 -3.95 -16.29
N SER A 61 7.78 -2.82 -16.91
CA SER A 61 7.52 -2.55 -18.32
C SER A 61 8.42 -3.44 -19.17
N GLU A 62 7.86 -4.27 -20.05
CA GLU A 62 8.67 -5.08 -20.98
C GLU A 62 9.46 -4.21 -21.97
N GLN A 63 8.98 -3.00 -22.26
CA GLN A 63 9.60 -2.10 -23.24
C GLN A 63 10.76 -1.31 -22.64
N THR A 64 10.62 -0.84 -21.39
CA THR A 64 11.58 0.09 -20.77
C THR A 64 12.34 -0.52 -19.59
N GLY A 65 11.91 -1.66 -19.07
CA GLY A 65 12.45 -2.27 -17.86
C GLY A 65 12.09 -1.53 -16.56
N GLU A 66 11.37 -0.41 -16.65
CA GLU A 66 11.01 0.42 -15.50
C GLU A 66 9.93 -0.26 -14.64
N ASN A 67 9.96 0.03 -13.34
CA ASN A 67 8.95 -0.46 -12.41
C ASN A 67 7.58 0.14 -12.73
N VAL A 68 6.54 -0.68 -12.67
CA VAL A 68 5.17 -0.30 -12.99
C VAL A 68 4.28 -0.61 -11.79
N VAL A 69 3.34 0.29 -11.50
CA VAL A 69 2.30 0.08 -10.49
C VAL A 69 0.93 0.47 -11.02
N TYR A 70 -0.08 -0.31 -10.66
CA TYR A 70 -1.48 0.08 -10.76
C TYR A 70 -2.11 0.03 -9.38
N VAL A 71 -2.80 1.09 -8.99
CA VAL A 71 -3.53 1.19 -7.72
C VAL A 71 -5.01 0.97 -8.02
N GLY A 72 -5.65 0.09 -7.25
CA GLY A 72 -7.07 -0.20 -7.42
C GLY A 72 -7.78 -0.40 -6.09
N GLN A 73 -9.10 -0.24 -6.11
CA GLN A 73 -9.96 -0.59 -4.98
C GLN A 73 -10.90 -1.76 -5.29
N ALA A 74 -11.42 -2.38 -4.23
CA ALA A 74 -12.54 -3.31 -4.28
C ALA A 74 -13.40 -3.14 -3.02
N GLY A 75 -14.71 -3.01 -3.20
CA GLY A 75 -15.67 -3.06 -2.08
C GLY A 75 -16.25 -4.45 -1.92
N ALA A 76 -16.47 -4.89 -0.68
CA ALA A 76 -17.15 -6.15 -0.38
C ALA A 76 -18.58 -6.14 -0.94
N ARG A 77 -18.95 -7.20 -1.65
CA ARG A 77 -20.31 -7.41 -2.18
C ARG A 77 -20.99 -8.60 -1.50
N LYS A 78 -22.33 -8.65 -1.57
CA LYS A 78 -23.15 -9.71 -0.94
C LYS A 78 -22.82 -11.14 -1.39
N ASN A 79 -22.16 -11.29 -2.54
CA ASN A 79 -21.75 -12.57 -3.11
C ASN A 79 -20.32 -12.99 -2.74
N GLY A 80 -19.62 -12.24 -1.87
CA GLY A 80 -18.24 -12.53 -1.49
C GLY A 80 -17.19 -11.95 -2.44
N ASP A 81 -17.61 -11.18 -3.44
CA ASP A 81 -16.72 -10.48 -4.36
C ASP A 81 -16.12 -9.23 -3.68
N GLY A 82 -14.97 -9.41 -3.05
CA GLY A 82 -14.14 -8.33 -2.54
C GLY A 82 -12.86 -8.14 -3.35
N ILE A 83 -11.75 -7.93 -2.65
CA ILE A 83 -10.42 -7.72 -3.26
C ILE A 83 -10.00 -8.91 -4.14
N LEU A 84 -10.14 -10.14 -3.64
CA LEU A 84 -9.69 -11.32 -4.39
C LEU A 84 -10.35 -11.45 -5.75
N TYR A 85 -11.65 -11.17 -5.83
CA TYR A 85 -12.40 -11.20 -7.08
C TYR A 85 -11.81 -10.18 -8.09
N ARG A 86 -11.55 -8.94 -7.66
CA ARG A 86 -10.91 -7.92 -8.52
C ARG A 86 -9.50 -8.32 -8.96
N LEU A 87 -8.70 -8.91 -8.08
CA LEU A 87 -7.38 -9.42 -8.45
C LEU A 87 -7.48 -10.55 -9.48
N MET A 88 -8.47 -11.43 -9.36
CA MET A 88 -8.72 -12.51 -10.33
C MET A 88 -9.14 -11.98 -11.70
N GLU A 89 -9.95 -10.92 -11.75
CA GLU A 89 -10.28 -10.22 -13.00
C GLU A 89 -9.02 -9.66 -13.66
N HIS A 90 -8.15 -8.97 -12.88
CA HIS A 90 -6.87 -8.47 -13.39
C HIS A 90 -5.91 -9.59 -13.83
N LYS A 91 -5.94 -10.76 -13.18
CA LYS A 91 -5.13 -11.93 -13.56
C LYS A 91 -5.53 -12.48 -14.94
N ARG A 92 -6.81 -12.38 -15.30
CA ARG A 92 -7.37 -12.84 -16.58
C ARG A 92 -7.27 -11.82 -17.70
N ASN A 93 -6.97 -10.55 -17.38
CA ASN A 93 -6.84 -9.49 -18.37
C ASN A 93 -5.41 -9.45 -18.94
N HIS A 94 -5.29 -9.79 -20.23
CA HIS A 94 -4.01 -9.80 -20.95
C HIS A 94 -3.33 -8.42 -21.05
N GLU A 95 -4.09 -7.32 -21.05
CA GLU A 95 -3.51 -5.96 -21.02
C GLU A 95 -2.75 -5.67 -19.73
N LYS A 96 -2.97 -6.50 -18.71
CA LYS A 96 -2.33 -6.42 -17.40
C LYS A 96 -1.34 -7.56 -17.17
N ASP A 97 -0.84 -8.22 -18.21
CA ASP A 97 0.15 -9.31 -18.02
C ASP A 97 1.49 -8.84 -17.45
N TYR A 98 1.76 -7.53 -17.42
CA TYR A 98 2.96 -6.94 -16.82
C TYR A 98 3.09 -7.17 -15.30
N TRP A 99 1.99 -7.31 -14.55
CA TRP A 99 2.08 -7.41 -13.09
C TRP A 99 2.38 -8.84 -12.64
N THR A 100 3.27 -8.97 -11.67
CA THR A 100 3.79 -10.22 -11.15
C THR A 100 3.47 -10.42 -9.67
N GLU A 101 3.17 -9.33 -8.96
CA GLU A 101 2.90 -9.34 -7.52
C GLU A 101 1.78 -8.35 -7.18
N ALA A 102 0.91 -8.74 -6.25
CA ALA A 102 -0.08 -7.86 -5.65
C ALA A 102 0.28 -7.55 -4.19
N VAL A 103 0.14 -6.29 -3.78
CA VAL A 103 0.08 -5.90 -2.37
C VAL A 103 -1.33 -5.40 -2.07
N VAL A 104 -1.96 -5.93 -1.04
CA VAL A 104 -3.32 -5.60 -0.62
C VAL A 104 -3.27 -4.97 0.76
N PHE A 105 -4.11 -3.96 0.99
CA PHE A 105 -4.42 -3.44 2.31
C PHE A 105 -5.93 -3.55 2.58
N THR A 106 -6.26 -4.11 3.73
CA THR A 106 -7.61 -4.17 4.29
C THR A 106 -7.52 -4.04 5.82
N THR A 107 -8.58 -4.35 6.55
CA THR A 107 -8.66 -4.20 8.00
C THR A 107 -9.05 -5.52 8.67
N SER A 108 -8.49 -5.81 9.84
CA SER A 108 -8.78 -7.03 10.59
C SER A 108 -10.22 -7.09 11.12
N ASN A 109 -10.89 -5.95 11.19
CA ASN A 109 -12.25 -5.79 11.70
C ASN A 109 -13.26 -5.41 10.60
N ASN A 110 -12.89 -5.51 9.32
CA ASN A 110 -13.75 -5.22 8.17
C ASN A 110 -14.39 -3.82 8.23
N SER A 111 -13.63 -2.80 8.65
CA SER A 111 -14.15 -1.44 8.86
C SER A 111 -14.17 -0.57 7.60
N PHE A 112 -13.67 -1.07 6.47
CA PHE A 112 -13.64 -0.31 5.22
C PHE A 112 -14.97 -0.39 4.46
N GLY A 113 -15.58 0.77 4.24
CA GLY A 113 -16.68 0.98 3.31
C GLY A 113 -16.20 1.66 2.02
N PRO A 114 -17.13 1.96 1.09
CA PRO A 114 -16.83 2.59 -0.19
C PRO A 114 -16.08 3.93 -0.06
N THR A 115 -16.42 4.73 0.94
CA THR A 115 -15.80 6.02 1.18
C THR A 115 -14.32 5.88 1.53
N GLU A 116 -13.97 4.98 2.45
CA GLU A 116 -12.59 4.76 2.87
C GLU A 116 -11.72 4.27 1.72
N ILE A 117 -12.20 3.30 0.95
CA ILE A 117 -11.40 2.72 -0.15
C ILE A 117 -11.23 3.68 -1.33
N SER A 118 -12.21 4.56 -1.60
CA SER A 118 -12.06 5.63 -2.58
C SER A 118 -11.02 6.67 -2.15
N TYR A 119 -11.07 7.11 -0.89
CA TYR A 119 -10.10 8.05 -0.34
C TYR A 119 -8.68 7.47 -0.40
N LEU A 120 -8.50 6.24 0.07
CA LEU A 120 -7.22 5.55 0.05
C LEU A 120 -6.69 5.33 -1.37
N GLU A 121 -7.54 4.89 -2.32
CA GLU A 121 -7.14 4.71 -3.72
C GLU A 121 -6.63 6.02 -4.33
N ASN A 122 -7.36 7.13 -4.13
CA ASN A 122 -6.94 8.45 -4.59
C ASN A 122 -5.59 8.86 -3.97
N ARG A 123 -5.48 8.83 -2.63
CA ARG A 123 -4.26 9.24 -1.91
C ARG A 123 -3.05 8.41 -2.33
N PHE A 124 -3.19 7.09 -2.39
CA PHE A 124 -2.09 6.22 -2.80
C PHE A 124 -1.69 6.40 -4.26
N CYS A 125 -2.65 6.62 -5.16
CA CYS A 125 -2.36 6.91 -6.57
C CYS A 125 -1.61 8.26 -6.73
N ALA A 126 -2.05 9.30 -6.01
CA ALA A 126 -1.40 10.61 -6.01
C ALA A 126 0.04 10.52 -5.48
N MET A 127 0.25 9.83 -4.35
CA MET A 127 1.57 9.61 -3.78
C MET A 127 2.49 8.80 -4.70
N ALA A 128 1.97 7.74 -5.33
CA ALA A 128 2.72 6.92 -6.27
C ALA A 128 3.21 7.76 -7.46
N THR A 129 2.33 8.62 -7.99
CA THR A 129 2.62 9.52 -9.12
C THR A 129 3.67 10.56 -8.72
N ALA A 130 3.51 11.19 -7.55
CA ALA A 130 4.41 12.21 -7.05
C ALA A 130 5.82 11.69 -6.74
N SER A 131 5.96 10.41 -6.38
CA SER A 131 7.27 9.80 -6.07
C SER A 131 8.21 9.69 -7.28
N GLN A 132 7.63 9.62 -8.49
CA GLN A 132 8.32 9.33 -9.75
C GLN A 132 9.18 8.06 -9.73
N ARG A 133 8.91 7.10 -8.82
CA ARG A 133 9.65 5.82 -8.76
C ARG A 133 9.07 4.69 -9.61
N TYR A 134 7.79 4.79 -9.96
CA TYR A 134 7.06 3.80 -10.74
C TYR A 134 6.27 4.51 -11.83
N ILE A 135 6.12 3.86 -12.98
CA ILE A 135 5.12 4.24 -13.98
C ILE A 135 3.75 3.86 -13.41
N VAL A 136 2.93 4.85 -13.09
CA VAL A 136 1.56 4.64 -12.62
C VAL A 136 0.64 4.39 -13.82
N LYS A 137 0.00 3.21 -13.86
CA LYS A 137 -0.87 2.78 -14.98
C LYS A 137 -2.34 3.11 -14.81
N ASN A 138 -2.71 3.84 -13.76
CA ASN A 138 -4.07 4.32 -13.58
C ASN A 138 -4.45 5.23 -14.76
N GLY A 139 -5.49 4.88 -15.51
CA GLY A 139 -5.90 5.64 -16.70
C GLY A 139 -6.53 7.00 -16.38
N ASN A 140 -7.14 7.13 -15.19
CA ASN A 140 -7.76 8.34 -14.68
C ASN A 140 -7.35 8.53 -13.22
N GLU A 141 -7.44 9.78 -12.74
CA GLU A 141 -7.34 10.08 -11.32
C GLU A 141 -8.54 9.50 -10.55
N PRO A 142 -8.32 8.66 -9.52
CA PRO A 142 -9.41 8.11 -8.71
C PRO A 142 -10.15 9.21 -7.97
N THR A 143 -11.46 9.04 -7.74
CA THR A 143 -12.24 10.03 -6.98
C THR A 143 -11.96 9.92 -5.48
N ILE A 144 -11.66 11.06 -4.83
CA ILE A 144 -11.36 11.11 -3.38
C ILE A 144 -12.56 10.74 -2.49
N GLY A 145 -13.79 10.92 -3.00
CA GLY A 145 -15.02 10.74 -2.21
C GLY A 145 -15.26 11.90 -1.23
N ASN A 146 -16.28 11.76 -0.38
CA ASN A 146 -16.58 12.73 0.68
C ASN A 146 -16.33 12.07 2.04
N VAL A 147 -15.30 12.51 2.75
CA VAL A 147 -14.93 12.07 4.10
C VAL A 147 -15.15 13.21 5.10
N THR A 148 -15.46 12.89 6.35
CA THR A 148 -15.42 13.87 7.44
C THR A 148 -13.97 14.14 7.86
N GLU A 149 -13.73 15.23 8.58
CA GLU A 149 -12.39 15.58 9.09
C GLU A 149 -11.81 14.47 9.99
N GLU A 150 -12.64 13.90 10.87
CA GLU A 150 -12.22 12.82 11.77
C GLU A 150 -11.84 11.57 10.97
N LYS A 151 -12.63 11.23 9.94
CA LYS A 151 -12.35 10.07 9.09
C LYS A 151 -11.09 10.28 8.25
N GLU A 152 -10.89 11.48 7.72
CA GLU A 152 -9.68 11.84 6.99
C GLU A 152 -8.44 11.67 7.89
N SER A 153 -8.48 12.18 9.12
CA SER A 153 -7.38 12.02 10.09
C SER A 153 -7.05 10.55 10.37
N GLU A 154 -8.07 9.71 10.56
CA GLU A 154 -7.89 8.26 10.73
C GLU A 154 -7.27 7.57 9.51
N LEU A 155 -7.68 7.97 8.30
CA LEU A 155 -7.17 7.39 7.05
C LEU A 155 -5.75 7.85 6.73
N GLU A 156 -5.39 9.07 7.11
CA GLU A 156 -4.01 9.56 7.00
C GLU A 156 -3.07 8.82 7.95
N GLU A 157 -3.51 8.55 9.19
CA GLU A 157 -2.74 7.68 10.10
C GLU A 157 -2.61 6.26 9.51
N PHE A 158 -3.68 5.73 8.90
CA PHE A 158 -3.61 4.44 8.20
C PHE A 158 -2.58 4.46 7.06
N ILE A 159 -2.54 5.53 6.26
CA ILE A 159 -1.59 5.71 5.15
C ILE A 159 -0.15 5.73 5.67
N ASP A 160 0.13 6.38 6.80
CA ASP A 160 1.47 6.42 7.40
C ASP A 160 1.96 5.01 7.76
N TYR A 161 1.10 4.17 8.35
CA TYR A 161 1.44 2.77 8.60
C TYR A 161 1.58 1.95 7.31
N ALA A 162 0.68 2.17 6.34
CA ALA A 162 0.73 1.49 5.06
C ALA A 162 2.04 1.77 4.29
N LYS A 163 2.58 2.99 4.36
CA LYS A 163 3.88 3.36 3.76
C LYS A 163 5.03 2.55 4.35
N ILE A 164 5.06 2.42 5.67
CA ILE A 164 6.09 1.62 6.38
C ILE A 164 6.00 0.16 5.94
N VAL A 165 4.79 -0.40 5.88
CA VAL A 165 4.57 -1.78 5.44
C VAL A 165 4.98 -1.96 3.99
N MET A 166 4.61 -1.03 3.10
CA MET A 166 4.94 -1.08 1.69
C MET A 166 6.46 -1.12 1.46
N GLY A 167 7.20 -0.24 2.13
CA GLY A 167 8.67 -0.22 2.10
C GLY A 167 9.29 -1.51 2.65
N THR A 168 8.71 -2.06 3.73
CA THR A 168 9.15 -3.34 4.33
C THR A 168 8.93 -4.53 3.39
N LEU A 169 7.86 -4.51 2.59
CA LEU A 169 7.58 -5.52 1.57
C LEU A 169 8.46 -5.38 0.30
N GLY A 170 9.33 -4.36 0.26
CA GLY A 170 10.30 -4.11 -0.81
C GLY A 170 9.87 -3.08 -1.85
N HIS A 171 8.72 -2.42 -1.66
CA HIS A 171 8.19 -1.45 -2.62
C HIS A 171 8.35 -0.03 -2.12
N LYS A 172 9.13 0.76 -2.84
CA LYS A 172 9.40 2.18 -2.49
C LYS A 172 8.44 3.14 -3.18
N VAL A 173 7.26 2.70 -3.55
CA VAL A 173 6.31 3.43 -4.41
C VAL A 173 5.89 4.80 -3.88
N PHE A 174 6.05 5.06 -2.58
CA PHE A 174 5.73 6.35 -1.96
C PHE A 174 6.95 7.18 -1.56
N GLU A 175 8.17 6.68 -1.82
CA GLU A 175 9.42 7.39 -1.50
C GLU A 175 9.88 8.18 -2.73
N PRO A 176 10.11 9.50 -2.65
CA PRO A 176 10.66 10.26 -3.77
C PRO A 176 12.05 9.77 -4.23
N LEU A 177 12.41 10.00 -5.49
CA LEU A 177 13.75 9.72 -6.01
C LEU A 177 14.85 10.56 -5.34
N VAL A 178 14.55 11.83 -5.06
CA VAL A 178 15.43 12.76 -4.35
C VAL A 178 14.83 13.03 -2.97
N GLN A 179 15.53 12.66 -1.91
CA GLN A 179 15.16 13.12 -0.57
C GLN A 179 15.69 14.54 -0.42
N GLU A 180 14.80 15.53 -0.41
CA GLU A 180 15.17 16.86 0.06
C GLU A 180 15.58 16.75 1.52
N GLN A 181 16.88 16.92 1.79
CA GLN A 181 17.38 16.97 3.15
C GLN A 181 16.82 18.21 3.84
N THR A 182 15.87 18.03 4.76
CA THR A 182 15.46 19.11 5.65
C THR A 182 16.67 19.45 6.55
N PRO A 183 17.17 20.69 6.58
CA PRO A 183 18.29 21.04 7.45
C PRO A 183 17.88 20.83 8.91
N SER A 184 18.49 19.84 9.57
CA SER A 184 18.35 19.67 11.00
C SER A 184 19.03 20.87 11.68
N ALA A 185 18.29 21.60 12.51
CA ALA A 185 18.79 22.79 13.19
C ALA A 185 20.06 22.45 13.99
N ILE A 186 21.20 22.94 13.50
CA ILE A 186 22.47 22.90 14.22
C ILE A 186 22.30 23.75 15.47
N THR A 187 22.34 23.12 16.65
CA THR A 187 22.40 23.82 17.93
C THR A 187 23.83 24.33 18.08
N GLU A 188 24.08 25.59 17.75
CA GLU A 188 25.36 26.24 18.06
C GLU A 188 25.46 26.44 19.57
N THR A 189 26.20 25.55 20.22
CA THR A 189 26.83 25.81 21.52
C THR A 189 27.88 26.91 21.33
N MET A 190 27.54 28.16 21.66
CA MET A 190 28.53 29.21 21.85
C MET A 190 29.14 29.08 23.25
N GLU A 191 30.29 28.42 23.34
CA GLU A 191 31.23 28.61 24.44
C GLU A 191 31.71 30.07 24.43
N SER A 192 31.33 30.85 25.43
CA SER A 192 31.91 32.17 25.65
C SER A 192 33.35 32.03 26.18
N LYS A 193 34.32 32.16 25.28
CA LYS A 193 35.67 32.63 25.62
C LYS A 193 35.68 34.16 25.57
N LYS A 194 35.95 34.80 26.71
CA LYS A 194 36.79 36.01 26.88
C LYS A 194 36.68 36.48 28.34
N GLU A 195 37.79 36.36 29.08
CA GLU A 195 38.77 37.40 29.42
C GLU A 195 38.41 38.10 30.74
#